data_AF-A0A9X1WRX1-F1
#
_entry.id   AF-A0A9X1WRX1-F1
#
_cell.length_a   1.000
_cell.length_b   1.000
_cell.length_c   1.000
_cell.angle_alpha   90.00
_cell.angle_beta   90.00
_cell.angle_gamma   90.00
#
_symmetry.space_group_name_H-M   'P 1'
#
loop_
_entity.id
_entity.type
_entity.pdbx_description
1 polymer ?
#
loop_
_entity_poly.entity_id
_entity_poly.type
_entity_poly.pdbx_seq_one_letter_code
_entity_poly.pdbx_strand_id
1 'polypeptide(L)'
;MGAIEVHIYDRDYEPPAEPKYLFSANSVNQRQDGSIAFITSKKELENYIHPECIKHVMNLDVTFGDFDDVPKLLCGISELGESKIKKWLNDKVAATMTYDHLCAIDKEKEIEGWFNEIQKRLSRGMFFNEAAAGTETK
;
A
#
# COMPACT_ATOMS: atom_id res chain seq x y z
N MET A 1 22.65 -0.11 14.49
CA MET A 1 21.55 -0.89 13.89
C MET A 1 20.95 -0.04 12.78
N GLY A 2 20.58 -0.66 11.65
CA GLY A 2 19.86 0.04 10.58
C GLY A 2 18.45 0.43 11.01
N ALA A 3 17.78 1.29 10.24
CA ALA A 3 16.38 1.61 10.47
C ALA A 3 15.51 0.37 10.24
N ILE A 4 14.44 0.21 11.03
CA ILE A 4 13.44 -0.83 10.78
C ILE A 4 12.63 -0.43 9.54
N GLU A 5 12.52 -1.32 8.56
CA GLU A 5 11.84 -1.04 7.29
C GLU A 5 10.53 -1.82 7.16
N VAL A 6 9.51 -1.19 6.60
CA VAL A 6 8.29 -1.86 6.11
C VAL A 6 8.25 -1.68 4.61
N HIS A 7 8.28 -2.80 3.88
CA HIS A 7 8.23 -2.82 2.43
C HIS A 7 6.85 -3.29 1.97
N ILE A 8 6.30 -2.63 0.97
CA ILE A 8 5.07 -3.05 0.28
C ILE A 8 5.44 -3.08 -1.20
N TYR A 9 5.32 -4.25 -1.82
CA TYR A 9 5.64 -4.46 -3.22
C TYR A 9 4.36 -4.75 -4.01
N ASP A 10 4.26 -4.17 -5.20
CA ASP A 10 3.22 -4.53 -6.15
C ASP A 10 3.33 -6.02 -6.51
N ARG A 11 2.19 -6.64 -6.79
CA ARG A 11 2.15 -8.02 -7.22
C ARG A 11 2.49 -8.18 -8.69
N ASP A 12 2.08 -7.19 -9.50
CA ASP A 12 2.13 -7.12 -10.97
C ASP A 12 1.29 -8.20 -11.69
N TYR A 13 1.44 -9.47 -11.30
CA TYR A 13 0.90 -10.64 -11.99
C TYR A 13 -0.25 -11.30 -11.20
N GLU A 14 -1.29 -11.66 -11.93
CA GLU A 14 -2.46 -12.34 -11.39
C GLU A 14 -2.12 -13.78 -10.94
N PRO A 15 -2.58 -14.23 -9.75
CA PRO A 15 -2.51 -15.62 -9.36
C PRO A 15 -3.08 -16.55 -10.46
N PRO A 16 -2.46 -17.72 -10.71
CA PRO A 16 -1.42 -18.37 -9.92
C PRO A 16 0.02 -17.94 -10.25
N ALA A 17 0.23 -16.91 -11.09
CA ALA A 17 1.59 -16.47 -11.39
C ALA A 17 2.29 -15.98 -10.11
N GLU A 18 3.59 -16.29 -10.02
CA GLU A 18 4.42 -15.82 -8.92
C GLU A 18 4.57 -14.29 -8.99
N PRO A 19 4.49 -13.58 -7.86
CA PRO A 19 4.72 -12.15 -7.84
C PRO A 19 6.14 -11.78 -8.27
N LYS A 20 6.27 -10.66 -8.98
CA LYS A 20 7.56 -10.16 -9.47
C LYS A 20 8.61 -9.98 -8.36
N TYR A 21 8.19 -9.51 -7.19
CA TYR A 21 9.07 -9.18 -6.07
C TYR A 21 9.15 -10.28 -5.00
N LEU A 22 8.72 -11.52 -5.29
CA LEU A 22 8.72 -12.62 -4.32
C LEU A 22 10.09 -12.84 -3.65
N PHE A 23 11.17 -12.85 -4.42
CA PHE A 23 12.52 -12.99 -3.88
C PHE A 23 12.93 -11.83 -2.98
N SER A 24 12.62 -10.60 -3.38
CA SER A 24 12.95 -9.38 -2.61
C SER A 24 12.20 -9.37 -1.28
N ALA A 25 10.89 -9.67 -1.31
CA ALA A 25 10.07 -9.76 -0.11
C ALA A 25 10.58 -10.85 0.85
N ASN A 26 10.91 -12.04 0.32
CA ASN A 26 11.48 -13.12 1.13
C ASN A 26 12.83 -12.74 1.74
N SER A 27 13.69 -12.03 1.00
CA SER A 27 14.96 -11.54 1.52
C SER A 27 14.77 -10.57 2.68
N VAL A 28 13.79 -9.65 2.61
CA VAL A 28 13.44 -8.75 3.73
C VAL A 28 12.88 -9.54 4.91
N ASN A 29 11.96 -10.47 4.67
CA ASN A 29 11.30 -11.24 5.73
C ASN A 29 12.23 -12.23 6.45
N GLN A 30 13.38 -12.55 5.87
CA GLN A 30 14.44 -13.34 6.51
C GLN A 30 15.37 -12.48 7.39
N ARG A 31 15.28 -11.15 7.32
CA ARG A 31 16.05 -10.26 8.20
C ARG A 31 15.55 -10.39 9.63
N GLN A 32 16.47 -10.58 10.59
CA GLN A 32 16.16 -10.63 12.02
C GLN A 32 16.25 -9.25 12.70
N ASP A 33 16.08 -8.18 11.93
CA ASP A 33 16.19 -6.78 12.38
C ASP A 33 14.83 -6.12 12.67
N GLY A 34 13.74 -6.88 12.51
CA GLY A 34 12.37 -6.39 12.69
C GLY A 34 11.74 -5.82 11.43
N SER A 35 12.47 -5.73 10.31
CA SER A 35 11.91 -5.36 9.02
C SER A 35 10.89 -6.39 8.53
N ILE A 36 9.97 -5.97 7.66
CA ILE A 36 8.97 -6.84 7.04
C ILE A 36 8.67 -6.38 5.62
N ALA A 37 8.29 -7.31 4.78
CA ALA A 37 7.81 -7.08 3.44
C ALA A 37 6.45 -7.75 3.20
N PHE A 38 5.59 -7.00 2.53
CA PHE A 38 4.31 -7.46 2.00
C PHE A 38 4.35 -7.41 0.47
N ILE A 39 3.53 -8.26 -0.15
CA ILE A 39 3.23 -8.19 -1.57
C ILE A 39 1.72 -7.99 -1.65
N THR A 40 1.27 -7.00 -2.41
CA THR A 40 -0.15 -6.70 -2.55
C THR A 40 -0.96 -7.92 -3.00
N SER A 41 -2.18 -8.06 -2.51
CA SER A 41 -3.11 -9.08 -3.04
C SER A 41 -3.66 -8.70 -4.42
N LYS A 42 -3.77 -7.40 -4.71
CA LYS A 42 -4.13 -6.83 -6.01
C LYS A 42 -2.89 -6.52 -6.86
N LYS A 43 -3.07 -6.14 -8.12
CA LYS A 43 -1.96 -5.85 -9.06
C LYS A 43 -1.01 -4.77 -8.54
N GLU A 44 -1.53 -3.59 -8.21
CA GLU A 44 -0.80 -2.40 -7.76
C GLU A 44 -1.67 -1.54 -6.82
N LEU A 45 -1.11 -0.47 -6.25
CA LEU A 45 -1.83 0.41 -5.30
C LEU A 45 -3.06 1.09 -5.92
N GLU A 46 -3.05 1.39 -7.21
CA GLU A 46 -4.19 1.99 -7.91
C GLU A 46 -5.44 1.10 -7.86
N ASN A 47 -5.31 -0.23 -7.71
CA ASN A 47 -6.44 -1.15 -7.56
C ASN A 47 -7.13 -1.06 -6.18
N TYR A 48 -6.59 -0.28 -5.24
CA TYR A 48 -7.22 0.03 -3.96
C TYR A 48 -7.95 1.37 -3.97
N ILE A 49 -7.97 2.10 -5.09
CA ILE A 49 -8.76 3.34 -5.22
C ILE A 49 -10.20 2.99 -5.56
N HIS A 50 -11.16 3.51 -4.77
CA HIS A 50 -12.58 3.21 -5.01
C HIS A 50 -13.12 3.92 -6.28
N PRO A 51 -13.83 3.23 -7.20
CA PRO A 51 -14.33 3.81 -8.44
C PRO A 51 -15.20 5.07 -8.27
N GLU A 52 -16.04 5.14 -7.23
CA GLU A 52 -16.85 6.34 -6.95
C GLU A 52 -15.99 7.59 -6.69
N CYS A 53 -14.81 7.44 -6.10
CA CYS A 53 -13.90 8.56 -5.90
C CYS A 53 -13.29 9.02 -7.23
N ILE A 54 -12.98 8.07 -8.12
CA ILE A 54 -12.49 8.37 -9.48
C ILE A 54 -13.56 9.14 -10.24
N LYS A 55 -14.82 8.67 -10.19
CA LYS A 55 -15.96 9.34 -10.80
C LYS A 55 -16.16 10.74 -10.23
N HIS A 56 -16.09 10.90 -8.91
CA HIS A 56 -16.24 12.19 -8.25
C HIS A 56 -15.20 13.22 -8.69
N VAL A 57 -13.92 12.84 -8.76
CA VAL A 57 -12.81 13.77 -9.03
C VAL A 57 -12.55 13.97 -10.52
N MET A 58 -12.66 12.89 -11.32
CA MET A 58 -12.29 12.88 -12.73
C MET A 58 -13.49 12.97 -13.67
N ASN A 59 -14.71 12.80 -13.16
CA ASN A 59 -15.93 12.66 -13.96
C ASN A 59 -15.84 11.52 -14.99
N LEU A 60 -15.17 10.42 -14.59
CA LEU A 60 -14.99 9.21 -15.40
C LEU A 60 -15.67 8.03 -14.70
N ASP A 61 -16.52 7.31 -15.43
CA ASP A 61 -17.11 6.06 -14.97
C ASP A 61 -16.22 4.89 -15.38
N VAL A 62 -15.75 4.12 -14.41
CA VAL A 62 -14.81 3.02 -14.63
C VAL A 62 -15.19 1.84 -13.75
N THR A 63 -15.02 0.63 -14.27
CA THR A 63 -15.11 -0.62 -13.51
C THR A 63 -13.87 -1.43 -13.83
N PHE A 64 -13.28 -2.04 -12.80
CA PHE A 64 -12.09 -2.86 -12.91
C PHE A 64 -12.04 -3.91 -11.81
N GLY A 65 -11.38 -5.02 -12.09
CA GLY A 65 -11.04 -6.07 -11.13
C GLY A 65 -9.70 -5.82 -10.44
N ASP A 66 -9.34 -6.76 -9.56
CA ASP A 66 -8.14 -6.68 -8.73
C ASP A 66 -6.82 -6.71 -9.53
N PHE A 67 -6.87 -7.19 -10.78
CA PHE A 67 -5.69 -7.36 -11.64
C PHE A 67 -5.69 -6.56 -12.94
N ASP A 68 -6.69 -5.70 -13.12
CA ASP A 68 -6.72 -4.77 -14.24
C ASP A 68 -5.70 -3.65 -14.07
N ASP A 69 -5.18 -3.15 -15.19
CA ASP A 69 -4.32 -1.98 -15.24
C ASP A 69 -5.20 -0.71 -15.21
N VAL A 70 -5.55 -0.28 -13.99
CA VAL A 70 -6.45 0.87 -13.74
C VAL A 70 -5.96 2.14 -14.46
N PRO A 71 -4.67 2.51 -14.42
CA PRO A 71 -4.15 3.65 -15.16
C PRO A 71 -4.38 3.54 -16.67
N LYS A 72 -4.13 2.38 -17.30
CA LYS A 72 -4.38 2.19 -18.73
C LYS A 72 -5.86 2.20 -19.08
N LEU A 73 -6.73 1.62 -18.25
CA LEU A 73 -8.18 1.69 -18.44
C LEU A 73 -8.66 3.15 -18.47
N LEU A 74 -8.17 3.96 -17.53
CA LEU A 74 -8.50 5.39 -17.47
C LEU A 74 -7.90 6.19 -18.63
N CYS A 75 -6.71 5.84 -19.13
CA CYS A 75 -6.17 6.41 -20.37
C CYS A 75 -7.11 6.14 -21.56
N GLY A 76 -7.71 4.95 -21.61
CA GLY A 76 -8.62 4.57 -22.69
C GLY A 76 -9.92 5.38 -22.75
N ILE A 77 -10.29 6.04 -21.65
CA ILE A 77 -11.53 6.81 -21.53
C ILE A 77 -11.32 8.29 -21.18
N SER A 78 -10.06 8.76 -21.21
CA SER A 78 -9.71 10.16 -20.92
C SER A 78 -8.72 10.70 -21.94
N GLU A 79 -8.58 12.02 -21.99
CA GLU A 79 -7.55 12.69 -22.79
C GLU A 79 -6.20 12.79 -22.05
N LEU A 80 -6.08 12.15 -20.89
CA LEU A 80 -4.91 12.26 -20.03
C LEU A 80 -3.93 11.11 -20.29
N GLY A 81 -2.63 11.44 -20.32
CA GLY A 81 -1.60 10.41 -20.34
C GLY A 81 -1.43 9.71 -18.99
N GLU A 82 -0.92 8.47 -19.02
CA GLU A 82 -0.82 7.57 -17.85
C GLU A 82 -0.15 8.22 -16.63
N SER A 83 0.95 8.95 -16.84
CA SER A 83 1.66 9.63 -15.75
C SER A 83 0.79 10.66 -15.03
N LYS A 84 -0.07 11.37 -15.76
CA LYS A 84 -0.99 12.36 -15.17
C LYS A 84 -2.14 11.67 -14.44
N ILE A 85 -2.62 10.55 -14.96
CA ILE A 85 -3.64 9.72 -14.30
C ILE A 85 -3.12 9.17 -12.98
N LYS A 86 -1.96 8.51 -12.97
CA LYS A 86 -1.33 8.00 -11.75
C LYS A 86 -1.16 9.09 -10.70
N LYS A 87 -0.68 10.27 -11.12
CA LYS A 87 -0.58 11.44 -10.24
C LYS A 87 -1.94 11.85 -9.66
N TRP A 88 -2.99 11.89 -10.48
CA TRP A 88 -4.33 12.26 -10.00
C TRP A 88 -4.91 11.20 -9.05
N LEU A 89 -4.72 9.91 -9.35
CA LEU A 89 -5.16 8.82 -8.47
C LEU A 89 -4.51 8.97 -7.09
N ASN A 90 -3.19 9.14 -7.04
CA ASN A 90 -2.42 9.23 -5.79
C ASN A 90 -2.65 10.53 -5.02
N ASP A 91 -2.77 11.67 -5.71
CA ASP A 91 -2.85 12.98 -5.04
C ASP A 91 -4.31 13.41 -4.78
N LYS A 92 -5.16 13.30 -5.79
CA LYS A 92 -6.50 13.94 -5.80
C LYS A 92 -7.58 12.96 -5.43
N VAL A 93 -7.57 11.77 -6.01
CA VAL A 93 -8.62 10.77 -5.79
C VAL A 93 -8.47 10.11 -4.43
N ALA A 94 -7.26 9.67 -4.08
CA ALA A 94 -6.97 9.10 -2.77
C ALA A 94 -7.34 10.05 -1.62
N ALA A 95 -7.16 11.37 -1.80
CA ALA A 95 -7.54 12.38 -0.82
C ALA A 95 -9.06 12.48 -0.57
N THR A 96 -9.90 11.98 -1.48
CA THR A 96 -11.35 11.92 -1.30
C THR A 96 -11.86 10.57 -0.76
N MET A 97 -10.97 9.60 -0.60
CA MET A 97 -11.35 8.30 -0.06
C MET A 97 -11.71 8.42 1.42
N THR A 98 -12.81 7.76 1.78
CA THR A 98 -13.20 7.56 3.17
C THR A 98 -12.82 6.16 3.59
N TYR A 99 -12.90 5.89 4.89
CA TYR A 99 -12.71 4.55 5.40
C TYR A 99 -13.75 3.55 4.84
N ASP A 100 -15.00 3.98 4.63
CA ASP A 100 -16.02 3.13 4.01
C ASP A 100 -15.67 2.77 2.56
N HIS A 101 -15.16 3.74 1.78
CA HIS A 101 -14.65 3.48 0.43
C HIS A 101 -13.50 2.47 0.45
N LEU A 102 -12.59 2.59 1.42
CA LEU A 102 -11.48 1.67 1.59
C LEU A 102 -11.98 0.26 1.96
N CYS A 103 -12.85 0.11 2.96
CA CYS A 103 -13.40 -1.20 3.33
C CYS A 103 -14.23 -1.85 2.20
N ALA A 104 -14.85 -1.05 1.32
CA ALA A 104 -15.61 -1.57 0.19
C ALA A 104 -14.69 -2.18 -0.89
N ILE A 105 -13.56 -1.53 -1.19
CA ILE A 105 -12.61 -1.96 -2.23
C ILE A 105 -11.56 -2.96 -1.70
N ASP A 106 -11.20 -2.87 -0.42
CA ASP A 106 -10.23 -3.72 0.29
C ASP A 106 -10.94 -4.53 1.39
N LYS A 107 -11.70 -5.54 0.97
CA LYS A 107 -12.52 -6.38 1.86
C LYS A 107 -11.69 -7.18 2.87
N GLU A 108 -10.48 -7.57 2.47
CA GLU A 108 -9.55 -8.33 3.30
C GLU A 108 -8.76 -7.42 4.26
N LYS A 109 -8.98 -6.09 4.21
CA LYS A 109 -8.36 -5.10 5.10
C LYS A 109 -6.83 -5.16 5.06
N GLU A 110 -6.27 -5.35 3.87
CA GLU A 110 -4.84 -5.46 3.67
C GLU A 110 -4.11 -4.16 4.03
N ILE A 111 -4.66 -3.01 3.63
CA ILE A 111 -4.12 -1.69 3.95
C ILE A 111 -4.11 -1.43 5.46
N GLU A 112 -5.19 -1.79 6.17
CA GLU A 112 -5.23 -1.72 7.63
C GLU A 112 -4.16 -2.63 8.26
N GLY A 113 -3.97 -3.84 7.70
CA GLY A 113 -2.92 -4.76 8.08
C GLY A 113 -1.53 -4.11 8.02
N TRP A 114 -1.22 -3.41 6.93
CA TRP A 114 0.06 -2.71 6.78
C TRP A 114 0.22 -1.59 7.82
N PHE A 115 -0.80 -0.77 8.04
CA PHE A 115 -0.74 0.29 9.05
C PHE A 115 -0.55 -0.25 10.47
N ASN A 116 -1.21 -1.37 10.80
CA ASN A 116 -1.03 -2.05 12.09
C ASN A 116 0.41 -2.53 12.27
N GLU A 117 1.03 -3.08 11.22
CA GLU A 117 2.41 -3.55 11.26
C GLU A 117 3.43 -2.40 11.35
N ILE A 118 3.12 -1.25 10.74
CA ILE A 118 3.88 -0.01 10.93
C ILE A 118 3.76 0.47 12.38
N GLN A 119 2.55 0.53 12.94
CA GLN A 119 2.31 0.98 14.31
C GLN A 119 3.04 0.11 15.35
N LYS A 120 3.03 -1.21 15.17
CA LYS A 120 3.77 -2.15 16.03
C LYS A 120 5.27 -1.84 16.05
N ARG A 121 5.85 -1.50 14.90
CA ARG A 121 7.29 -1.20 14.77
C ARG A 121 7.66 0.16 15.37
N LEU A 122 6.82 1.18 15.19
CA LEU A 122 6.99 2.47 15.84
C LEU A 122 6.93 2.35 17.36
N SER A 123 5.95 1.61 17.87
CA SER A 123 5.76 1.39 19.32
C SER A 123 6.91 0.61 19.93
N ARG A 124 7.46 -0.38 19.22
CA ARG A 124 8.63 -1.16 19.66
C ARG A 124 9.88 -0.29 19.80
N GLY A 125 10.04 0.74 18.96
CA GLY A 125 11.12 1.72 19.09
C GLY A 125 11.01 2.61 20.35
N MET A 126 9.80 2.84 20.88
CA MET A 126 9.59 3.66 22.09
C MET A 126 10.02 2.94 23.37
N PHE A 127 9.80 1.61 23.48
CA PHE A 127 10.17 0.84 24.67
C PHE A 127 11.69 0.67 24.86
N PHE A 128 12.50 0.77 23.80
CA PHE A 128 13.96 0.74 23.94
C PHE A 128 14.55 2.07 24.45
N ASN A 129 13.84 3.19 24.31
CA ASN A 129 14.34 4.49 24.78
C ASN A 129 14.12 4.73 26.28
N GLU A 130 13.11 4.12 26.91
CA GLU A 130 12.89 4.27 28.37
C GLU A 130 13.82 3.37 29.21
N ALA A 131 14.20 2.20 28.71
CA ALA A 131 15.12 1.30 29.41
C ALA A 131 16.56 1.83 29.48
N ALA A 132 16.94 2.79 28.62
CA ALA A 132 18.25 3.44 28.61
C ALA A 132 18.33 4.66 29.55
N ALA A 133 17.21 5.14 30.10
CA ALA A 133 17.17 6.31 30.98
C ALA A 133 17.24 5.95 32.49
N GLY A 134 17.36 4.67 32.83
CA GLY A 134 17.19 4.15 34.19
C GLY A 134 18.47 3.62 34.85
N THR A 135 19.63 4.26 34.70
CA THR A 135 20.80 4.00 35.57
C THR A 135 21.62 5.28 35.80
N GLU A 136 21.11 6.18 36.63
CA GLU A 136 21.96 7.09 37.39
C GLU A 136 21.57 6.98 38.87
N THR A 137 22.23 6.04 39.55
CA THR A 137 22.23 5.93 41.01
C THR A 137 23.10 7.05 41.60
N LYS A 138 22.55 7.77 42.57
CA LYS A 138 23.31 8.35 43.68
C LYS A 138 22.92 7.63 44.96
#